data_AF-A0A2V7EYM6-F1
#
_entry.id   AF-A0A2V7EYM6-F1
#
_cell.length_a   1.000
_cell.length_b   1.000
_cell.length_c   1.000
_cell.angle_alpha   90.00
_cell.angle_beta   90.00
_cell.angle_gamma   90.00
#
_symmetry.space_group_name_H-M   'P 1'
#
loop_
_entity.id
_entity.type
_entity.pdbx_description
1 polymer ?
#
loop_
_entity_poly.entity_id
_entity_poly.type
_entity_poly.pdbx_seq_one_letter_code
_entity_poly.pdbx_strand_id
1 'polypeptide(L)' 'MKQPILGVTMGDPAGIGPEIVARAAAEPAVRRDSRPVVIGAAATMHAALTLVSSP' A
#
# COMPACT_ATOMS: atom_id res chain seq x y z
N MET A 1 -12.49 4.40 -19.20
CA MET A 1 -12.11 3.02 -18.81
C MET A 1 -11.92 3.01 -17.29
N LYS A 2 -12.34 1.96 -16.57
CA LYS A 2 -12.09 1.86 -15.11
C LYS A 2 -10.59 1.65 -14.88
N GLN A 3 -10.02 2.25 -13.83
CA GLN A 3 -8.63 1.96 -13.44
C GLN A 3 -8.46 0.46 -13.16
N PRO A 4 -7.33 -0.15 -13.58
CA PRO A 4 -7.05 -1.55 -13.32
C PRO A 4 -6.92 -1.81 -11.81
N ILE A 5 -7.31 -3.02 -11.39
CA ILE A 5 -7.00 -3.50 -10.04
C ILE A 5 -5.56 -3.99 -10.06
N LEU A 6 -4.71 -3.39 -9.23
CA LEU A 6 -3.31 -3.77 -9.10
C LEU A 6 -3.13 -4.57 -7.81
N GLY A 7 -2.89 -5.87 -7.91
CA GLY A 7 -2.51 -6.69 -6.76
C GLY A 7 -1.07 -6.38 -6.35
N VAL A 8 -0.85 -5.96 -5.11
CA VAL A 8 0.47 -5.64 -4.56
C VAL A 8 0.74 -6.56 -3.38
N THR A 9 1.75 -7.40 -3.46
CA THR A 9 2.21 -8.18 -2.29
C THR A 9 2.95 -7.24 -1.33
N MET A 10 2.60 -7.28 -0.04
CA MET A 10 3.23 -6.45 0.99
C MET A 10 4.73 -6.73 1.15
N GLY A 11 5.15 -7.97 0.91
CA GLY A 11 6.51 -8.44 1.19
C GLY A 11 6.67 -8.92 2.63
N ASP A 12 7.90 -8.88 3.14
CA ASP A 12 8.26 -9.28 4.50
C ASP A 12 7.76 -8.23 5.53
N PRO A 13 6.94 -8.62 6.52
CA PRO A 13 6.50 -7.74 7.61
C PRO A 13 7.62 -7.12 8.45
N ALA A 14 8.81 -7.74 8.50
CA ALA A 14 9.96 -7.25 9.27
C ALA A 14 10.86 -6.31 8.45
N GLY A 15 10.62 -6.17 7.15
CA GLY A 15 11.30 -5.22 6.28
C GLY A 15 10.56 -3.88 6.16
N ILE A 16 11.01 -3.03 5.23
CA ILE A 16 10.42 -1.69 4.97
C ILE A 16 9.31 -1.69 3.91
N GLY A 17 8.96 -2.87 3.39
CA GLY A 17 7.94 -3.04 2.34
C GLY A 17 6.57 -2.46 2.73
N PRO A 18 6.03 -2.76 3.92
CA PRO A 18 4.75 -2.22 4.38
C PRO A 18 4.67 -0.69 4.35
N GLU A 19 5.72 0.01 4.77
CA GLU A 19 5.81 1.47 4.80
C GLU A 19 5.85 2.08 3.41
N ILE A 20 6.63 1.47 2.50
CA ILE A 20 6.69 1.88 1.09
C ILE A 20 5.33 1.70 0.44
N VAL A 21 4.68 0.55 0.65
CA VAL A 21 3.35 0.25 0.10
C VAL A 21 2.31 1.22 0.65
N ALA A 22 2.33 1.50 1.96
CA ALA A 22 1.43 2.46 2.60
C ALA A 22 1.52 3.84 1.95
N ARG A 23 2.75 4.39 1.81
CA ARG A 23 3.00 5.67 1.12
C ARG A 23 2.57 5.63 -0.34
N ALA A 24 3.04 4.64 -1.10
CA ALA A 24 2.82 4.58 -2.54
C ALA A 24 1.32 4.42 -2.88
N ALA A 25 0.56 3.66 -2.10
CA ALA A 25 -0.87 3.47 -2.32
C ALA A 25 -1.70 4.75 -2.07
N ALA A 26 -1.18 5.70 -1.28
CA ALA A 26 -1.78 7.00 -1.04
C ALA A 26 -1.43 8.04 -2.13
N GLU A 27 -0.38 7.79 -2.93
CA GLU A 27 0.13 8.76 -3.89
C GLU A 27 -0.91 9.07 -4.99
N PRO A 28 -1.20 10.36 -5.30
CA PRO A 28 -2.23 10.73 -6.27
C PRO A 28 -2.00 10.13 -7.65
N ALA A 29 -0.74 10.03 -8.10
CA ALA A 29 -0.41 9.41 -9.38
C ALA A 29 -0.80 7.92 -9.41
N VAL A 30 -0.50 7.18 -8.34
CA VAL A 30 -0.82 5.75 -8.22
C VAL A 30 -2.33 5.52 -8.19
N ARG A 31 -3.07 6.34 -7.45
CA ARG A 31 -4.55 6.26 -7.36
C ARG A 31 -5.26 6.71 -8.64
N ARG A 32 -4.65 7.62 -9.41
CA ARG A 32 -5.15 8.02 -10.72
C ARG A 32 -5.01 6.89 -11.73
N ASP A 33 -3.88 6.19 -11.69
CA ASP A 33 -3.51 5.22 -12.72
C ASP A 33 -3.92 3.78 -12.34
N SER A 34 -4.29 3.52 -11.07
CA SER A 34 -4.66 2.18 -10.58
C SER A 34 -5.59 2.18 -9.36
N ARG A 35 -6.12 1.00 -9.04
CA ARG A 35 -6.81 0.69 -7.78
C ARG A 35 -6.02 -0.39 -7.03
N PRO A 36 -5.03 -0.02 -6.21
CA PRO A 36 -4.16 -0.99 -5.54
C PRO A 36 -4.92 -1.79 -4.49
N VAL A 37 -4.66 -3.09 -4.45
CA VAL A 37 -5.13 -4.04 -3.43
C VAL A 37 -3.91 -4.72 -2.85
N VAL A 38 -3.64 -4.45 -1.57
CA VAL A 38 -2.48 -5.00 -0.87
C VAL A 38 -2.81 -6.38 -0.31
N ILE A 39 -1.96 -7.36 -0.60
CA ILE A 39 -2.06 -8.74 -0.14
C ILE A 39 -0.94 -8.97 0.88
N GLY A 40 -1.30 -9.17 2.13
CA GLY A 40 -0.35 -9.30 3.25
C GLY A 40 -1.04 -9.29 4.61
N ALA A 41 -0.27 -9.03 5.67
CA ALA A 41 -0.79 -8.96 7.04
C ALA A 41 -1.41 -7.59 7.33
N ALA A 42 -2.72 -7.57 7.58
CA ALA A 42 -3.45 -6.32 7.85
C ALA A 42 -2.90 -5.55 9.05
N ALA A 43 -2.54 -6.24 10.15
CA ALA A 43 -1.98 -5.60 11.34
C ALA A 43 -0.67 -4.85 11.04
N THR A 44 0.20 -5.44 10.22
CA THR A 44 1.45 -4.79 9.78
C THR A 44 1.16 -3.57 8.92
N MET A 45 0.21 -3.65 7.99
CA MET A 45 -0.19 -2.49 7.18
C MET A 45 -0.79 -1.36 8.03
N HIS A 46 -1.61 -1.67 9.04
CA HIS A 46 -2.13 -0.65 9.97
C HIS A 46 -1.03 0.04 10.78
N ALA A 47 -0.04 -0.73 11.26
CA ALA A 47 1.12 -0.17 11.93
C ALA A 47 1.93 0.72 10.98
N ALA A 48 2.16 0.28 9.74
CA ALA A 48 2.88 1.04 8.72
C ALA A 48 2.18 2.36 8.35
N LEU A 49 0.85 2.33 8.11
CA LEU A 49 0.04 3.53 7.85
C LEU A 49 0.22 4.58 8.96
N THR A 50 0.17 4.12 10.22
CA THR A 50 0.39 4.98 11.40
C THR A 50 1.82 5.52 11.45
N LEU A 51 2.82 4.65 11.24
CA LEU A 51 4.23 4.99 11.32
C LEU A 51 4.64 6.06 10.30
N VAL A 52 4.10 5.97 9.09
CA VAL A 52 4.37 6.96 8.03
C VAL A 52 3.37 8.11 8.00
N SER A 53 2.36 8.17 8.86
CA SER A 53 1.30 9.20 8.77
C SER A 53 0.67 9.24 7.36
N SER A 54 0.40 8.06 6.80
CA SER A 54 -0.28 7.92 5.51
C SER A 54 -1.80 7.85 5.75
N PRO A 55 -2.62 8.47 4.89
CA PRO A 55 -4.08 8.44 5.01
C PRO A 55 -4.68 7.05 4.77
#